data_AF-A0A6M2DIX7-F1
#
_entry.id   AF-A0A6M2DIX7-F1
#
_cell.length_a   1.000
_cell.length_b   1.000
_cell.length_c   1.000
_cell.angle_alpha   90.00
_cell.angle_beta   90.00
_cell.angle_gamma   90.00
#
_symmetry.space_group_name_H-M   'P 1'
#
loop_
_entity.id
_entity.type
_entity.pdbx_description
1 polymer ?
#
loop_
_entity_poly.entity_id
_entity_poly.type
_entity_poly.pdbx_seq_one_letter_code
_entity_poly.pdbx_strand_id
1 'polypeptide(L)'
;MPVSDLLKDLPSFNVNNFTLYNIEATNKTTIKKPSVYIATTETAPSKQIVSDKTNILLRYLHLQWKKKNINRKRELAEPPNDDQRKRPRLDDINAINGTNGTNI
;
A
#
# COMPACT_ATOMS: atom_id res chain seq x y z
N MET A 1 39.99 13.48 18.57
CA MET A 1 39.44 12.12 18.44
C MET A 1 40.14 11.44 17.28
N PRO A 2 41.07 10.50 17.52
CA PRO A 2 41.70 9.74 16.45
C PRO A 2 40.72 8.72 15.85
N VAL A 3 40.87 8.41 14.56
CA VAL A 3 39.99 7.48 13.81
C VAL A 3 39.99 6.07 14.42
N SER A 4 41.09 5.66 15.05
CA SER A 4 41.21 4.38 15.75
C SER A 4 40.20 4.21 16.89
N ASP A 5 39.89 5.29 17.61
CA ASP A 5 38.93 5.27 18.72
C ASP A 5 37.48 5.11 18.24
N LEU A 6 37.20 5.43 16.98
CA LEU A 6 35.90 5.22 16.35
C LEU A 6 35.70 3.76 15.89
N LEU A 7 36.78 3.03 15.62
CA LEU A 7 36.74 1.70 15.00
C LEU A 7 36.94 0.54 15.99
N LYS A 8 37.25 0.83 17.26
CA LYS A 8 37.61 -0.17 18.28
C LYS A 8 36.46 -1.11 18.69
N ASP A 9 35.22 -0.65 18.61
CA ASP A 9 34.03 -1.36 19.12
C ASP A 9 33.05 -1.73 17.98
N LEU A 10 33.58 -2.09 16.81
CA LEU A 10 32.75 -2.55 15.70
C LEU A 10 32.10 -3.91 16.03
N PRO A 11 30.83 -4.13 15.66
CA PRO A 11 30.16 -5.41 15.89
C PRO A 11 30.91 -6.58 15.26
N SER A 12 31.13 -7.64 16.04
CA SER A 12 31.66 -8.91 15.57
C SER A 12 30.71 -10.04 15.91
N PHE A 13 30.05 -10.60 14.91
CA PHE A 13 29.19 -11.77 15.08
C PHE A 13 29.98 -13.03 15.46
N ASN A 14 31.21 -13.14 14.94
CA ASN A 14 32.15 -14.20 15.26
C ASN A 14 33.57 -13.71 15.02
N VAL A 15 34.37 -13.69 16.10
CA VAL A 15 35.77 -13.24 16.08
C VAL A 15 36.62 -14.06 15.11
N ASN A 16 36.29 -15.33 14.89
CA ASN A 16 37.07 -16.22 14.03
C ASN A 16 36.83 -16.03 12.52
N ASN A 17 35.83 -15.25 12.09
CA ASN A 17 35.47 -15.13 10.67
C ASN A 17 36.60 -14.59 9.78
N PHE A 18 37.49 -13.76 10.32
CA PHE A 18 38.54 -13.08 9.56
C PHE A 18 39.95 -13.29 10.10
N THR A 19 40.14 -14.07 11.18
CA THR A 19 41.45 -14.28 11.81
C THR A 19 42.44 -15.04 10.92
N LEU A 20 41.93 -15.87 10.00
CA LEU A 20 42.73 -16.68 9.07
C LEU A 20 42.73 -16.13 7.63
N TYR A 21 42.12 -14.95 7.41
CA TYR A 21 42.07 -14.37 6.07
C TYR A 21 43.46 -13.96 5.59
N ASN A 22 43.95 -14.57 4.50
CA ASN A 22 45.27 -14.32 3.94
C ASN A 22 45.17 -13.77 2.52
N ILE A 23 45.57 -12.51 2.34
CA ILE A 23 45.55 -11.81 1.04
C ILE A 23 46.62 -12.36 0.09
N GLU A 24 47.76 -12.83 0.61
CA GLU A 24 48.88 -13.33 -0.20
C GLU A 24 48.56 -14.66 -0.90
N ALA A 25 47.63 -15.44 -0.34
CA ALA A 25 47.14 -16.67 -0.97
C ALA A 25 46.30 -16.39 -2.23
N THR A 26 45.70 -15.20 -2.33
CA THR A 26 44.82 -14.79 -3.43
C THR A 26 45.56 -14.31 -4.68
N ASN A 27 46.85 -13.96 -4.58
CA ASN A 27 47.65 -13.45 -5.71
C ASN A 27 47.96 -14.51 -6.78
N LYS A 28 47.72 -15.81 -6.50
CA LYS A 28 47.97 -16.92 -7.44
C LYS A 28 46.73 -17.64 -7.94
N THR A 29 45.53 -17.25 -7.50
CA THR A 29 44.31 -17.98 -7.83
C THR A 29 43.36 -17.07 -8.58
N THR A 30 43.21 -17.35 -9.86
CA THR A 30 41.96 -17.12 -10.61
C THR A 30 40.78 -17.11 -9.64
N ILE A 31 40.15 -15.96 -9.48
CA ILE A 31 38.95 -15.78 -8.66
C ILE A 31 37.94 -16.82 -9.16
N LYS A 32 37.87 -17.97 -8.47
CA LYS A 32 36.99 -19.06 -8.87
C LYS A 32 35.58 -18.52 -8.68
N LYS A 33 34.91 -18.22 -9.79
CA LYS A 33 33.53 -17.75 -9.79
C LYS A 33 32.73 -18.73 -8.91
N PRO A 34 31.91 -18.24 -7.96
CA PRO A 34 31.09 -19.12 -7.13
C PRO A 34 30.33 -20.11 -8.00
N SER A 35 30.25 -21.36 -7.54
CA SER A 35 29.50 -22.40 -8.24
C SER A 35 28.04 -22.00 -8.40
N VAL A 36 27.49 -22.24 -9.59
CA VAL A 36 26.07 -21.97 -9.89
C VAL A 36 25.21 -23.07 -9.26
N TYR A 37 24.17 -22.68 -8.51
CA TYR A 37 23.19 -23.62 -7.99
C TYR A 37 22.23 -24.07 -9.09
N ILE A 38 22.07 -25.38 -9.26
CA ILE A 38 21.11 -26.01 -10.18
C ILE A 38 20.14 -26.84 -9.35
N ALA A 39 18.87 -26.47 -9.31
CA ALA A 39 17.84 -27.22 -8.60
C ALA A 39 17.53 -28.53 -9.34
N THR A 40 17.67 -29.68 -8.66
CA THR A 40 17.39 -31.02 -9.22
C THR A 40 16.07 -31.62 -8.75
N THR A 41 15.45 -31.04 -7.73
CA THR A 41 14.19 -31.50 -7.13
C THR A 41 13.15 -30.39 -7.18
N GLU A 42 11.92 -30.75 -7.53
CA GLU A 42 10.79 -29.82 -7.50
C GLU A 42 10.20 -29.76 -6.09
N THR A 43 10.23 -28.58 -5.48
CA THR A 43 9.60 -28.32 -4.18
C THR A 43 8.41 -27.40 -4.39
N ALA A 44 7.21 -27.86 -4.00
CA ALA A 44 6.01 -27.05 -4.10
C ALA A 44 6.08 -25.83 -3.15
N PRO A 45 5.71 -24.62 -3.61
CA PRO A 45 5.71 -23.44 -2.76
C PRO A 45 4.60 -23.53 -1.70
N SER A 46 4.92 -23.21 -0.44
CA SER A 46 3.93 -23.23 0.65
C SER A 46 2.95 -22.06 0.62
N LYS A 47 3.33 -20.94 0.00
CA LYS A 47 2.54 -19.71 -0.09
C LYS A 47 2.74 -19.04 -1.44
N GLN A 48 1.70 -18.35 -1.91
CA GLN A 48 1.71 -17.56 -3.13
C GLN A 48 1.43 -16.09 -2.80
N ILE A 49 2.24 -15.19 -3.36
CA ILE A 49 1.99 -13.74 -3.26
C ILE A 49 0.91 -13.39 -4.28
N VAL A 50 -0.21 -12.84 -3.80
CA VAL A 50 -1.35 -12.41 -4.63
C VAL A 50 -1.48 -10.90 -4.52
N SER A 51 -1.62 -10.24 -5.67
CA SER A 51 -1.91 -8.81 -5.72
C SER A 51 -3.40 -8.55 -5.47
N ASP A 52 -3.69 -7.48 -4.73
CA ASP A 52 -5.05 -6.99 -4.59
C ASP A 52 -5.52 -6.42 -5.95
N LYS A 53 -6.56 -7.02 -6.52
CA LYS A 53 -7.13 -6.64 -7.82
C LYS A 53 -8.04 -5.42 -7.74
N THR A 54 -8.36 -4.93 -6.55
CA THR A 54 -9.25 -3.79 -6.41
C THR A 54 -8.61 -2.52 -6.94
N ASN A 55 -9.40 -1.73 -7.69
CA ASN A 55 -8.96 -0.43 -8.15
C ASN A 55 -8.67 0.47 -6.93
N ILE A 56 -7.51 1.13 -6.93
CA ILE A 56 -7.05 1.92 -5.78
C ILE A 56 -8.00 3.06 -5.40
N LEU A 57 -8.66 3.67 -6.38
CA LEU A 57 -9.63 4.74 -6.15
C LEU A 57 -10.90 4.18 -5.51
N LEU A 58 -11.42 3.06 -6.02
CA LEU A 58 -12.59 2.40 -5.43
C LEU A 58 -12.32 1.93 -4.00
N ARG A 59 -11.15 1.34 -3.74
CA ARG A 59 -10.73 0.94 -2.39
C ARG A 59 -10.70 2.14 -1.45
N TYR A 60 -10.14 3.26 -1.90
CA TYR A 60 -10.09 4.51 -1.13
C TYR A 60 -11.50 5.07 -0.83
N LEU A 61 -12.37 5.18 -1.84
CA LEU A 61 -13.73 5.69 -1.68
C LEU A 61 -14.55 4.82 -0.73
N HIS A 62 -14.48 3.49 -0.86
CA HIS A 62 -15.13 2.57 0.08
C HIS A 62 -14.60 2.72 1.51
N LEU A 63 -13.29 2.88 1.68
CA LEU A 63 -12.69 3.09 3.00
C LEU A 63 -13.18 4.40 3.65
N GLN A 64 -13.20 5.50 2.89
CA GLN A 64 -13.71 6.79 3.35
C GLN A 64 -15.20 6.72 3.70
N TRP A 65 -16.00 6.06 2.85
CA TRP A 65 -17.41 5.86 3.11
C TRP A 65 -17.62 5.02 4.38
N LYS A 66 -16.96 3.86 4.52
CA LYS A 66 -17.07 3.02 5.73
C LYS A 66 -16.70 3.81 6.99
N LYS A 67 -15.61 4.58 6.95
CA LYS A 67 -15.18 5.45 8.07
C LYS A 67 -16.27 6.46 8.45
N LYS A 68 -16.89 7.14 7.48
CA LYS A 68 -17.97 8.12 7.72
C LYS A 68 -19.28 7.47 8.19
N ASN A 69 -19.56 6.24 7.77
CA ASN A 69 -20.81 5.54 8.05
C ASN A 69 -20.77 4.72 9.36
N ILE A 70 -19.58 4.41 9.88
CA ILE A 70 -19.40 3.72 11.16
C ILE A 70 -20.01 4.50 12.33
N ASN A 71 -19.94 5.83 12.28
CA ASN A 71 -20.54 6.70 13.29
C ASN A 71 -22.07 6.80 13.15
N ARG A 72 -22.61 6.66 11.93
CA ARG A 72 -24.07 6.71 11.71
C ARG A 72 -24.82 5.52 12.30
N LYS A 73 -24.19 4.34 12.37
CA LYS A 73 -24.76 3.19 13.08
C LYS A 73 -24.75 3.37 14.61
N ARG A 74 -23.91 4.25 15.15
CA ARG A 74 -23.88 4.61 16.58
C ARG A 74 -24.92 5.68 16.92
N GLU A 75 -25.10 6.67 16.04
CA GLU A 75 -26.12 7.72 16.22
C GLU A 75 -27.55 7.23 16.01
N LEU A 76 -27.79 6.24 15.12
CA LEU A 76 -29.15 5.70 14.91
C LEU A 76 -29.70 4.90 16.12
N ALA A 77 -28.90 4.70 17.17
CA ALA A 77 -29.35 4.14 18.44
C ALA A 77 -29.97 5.21 19.38
N GLU A 78 -29.83 6.50 19.05
CA GLU A 78 -30.50 7.61 19.74
C GLU A 78 -31.84 7.93 19.03
N PRO A 79 -32.95 8.13 19.76
CA PRO A 79 -34.27 8.37 19.17
C PRO A 79 -34.31 9.71 18.39
N PRO A 80 -35.15 9.81 17.34
CA PRO A 80 -35.12 10.94 16.42
C PRO A 80 -35.68 12.21 17.08
N ASN A 81 -34.85 13.26 17.18
CA ASN A 81 -35.33 14.63 17.38
C ASN A 81 -35.89 15.15 16.04
N ASP A 82 -37.17 15.51 16.04
CA ASP A 82 -38.04 15.58 14.85
C ASP A 82 -37.98 16.93 14.08
N ASP A 83 -36.84 17.61 14.05
CA ASP A 83 -36.79 19.04 13.66
C ASP A 83 -36.10 19.39 12.33
N GLN A 84 -35.75 18.44 11.45
CA GLN A 84 -35.00 18.78 10.24
C GLN A 84 -35.53 18.19 8.91
N ARG A 85 -36.85 18.12 8.74
CA ARG A 85 -37.47 17.89 7.41
C ARG A 85 -37.88 19.21 6.75
N LYS A 86 -36.91 19.95 6.20
CA LYS A 86 -37.20 20.91 5.11
C LYS A 86 -36.26 20.66 3.94
N ARG A 87 -36.71 19.81 3.02
CA ARG A 87 -36.12 19.71 1.68
C ARG A 87 -36.55 20.96 0.89
N PRO A 88 -35.63 21.69 0.22
CA PRO A 88 -36.02 22.75 -0.69
C PRO A 88 -36.79 22.16 -1.87
N ARG A 89 -37.98 22.66 -2.17
CA ARG A 89 -38.67 22.40 -3.43
C ARG A 89 -37.94 23.20 -4.51
N LEU A 90 -37.39 22.54 -5.53
CA LEU A 90 -37.08 23.23 -6.79
C LEU A 90 -38.38 23.26 -7.58
N ASP A 91 -38.86 24.48 -7.89
CA ASP A 91 -40.00 24.68 -8.76
C ASP A 91 -39.62 24.38 -10.22
N ASP A 92 -40.53 23.70 -10.92
CA ASP A 92 -40.40 23.23 -12.30
C ASP A 92 -40.28 24.39 -13.30
N ILE A 93 -39.04 24.74 -13.69
CA ILE A 93 -38.78 25.60 -14.85
C ILE A 93 -38.81 24.73 -16.10
N ASN A 94 -40.00 24.36 -16.60
CA ASN A 94 -40.20 23.89 -17.98
C ASN A 94 -41.69 23.83 -18.38
N ALA A 95 -42.44 24.89 -18.10
CA ALA A 95 -43.77 25.09 -18.67
C ALA A 95 -44.00 26.57 -18.94
N ILE A 96 -43.50 27.07 -20.06
CA ILE A 96 -44.04 28.16 -20.90
C ILE A 96 -43.09 28.22 -22.10
N ASN A 97 -43.47 27.59 -23.21
CA ASN A 97 -43.17 28.02 -24.59
C ASN A 97 -43.91 27.09 -25.54
N GLY A 98 -45.22 27.21 -25.51
CA GLY A 98 -46.10 26.69 -26.55
C GLY A 98 -47.30 27.61 -26.62
N THR A 99 -47.33 28.49 -27.62
CA THR A 99 -48.50 28.80 -28.47
C THR A 99 -48.22 30.03 -29.36
N ASN A 100 -48.68 29.91 -30.61
CA ASN A 100 -48.91 30.93 -31.67
C ASN A 100 -47.74 31.09 -32.67
N GLY A 101 -47.76 30.71 -33.94
CA GLY A 101 -48.86 30.39 -34.87
C GLY A 101 -49.03 31.50 -35.91
N THR A 102 -48.49 31.35 -37.14
CA THR A 102 -49.09 31.85 -38.41
C THR A 102 -48.28 31.36 -39.63
N ASN A 103 -48.96 30.68 -40.56
CA ASN A 103 -48.48 30.40 -41.91
C ASN A 103 -48.55 31.67 -42.76
N ILE A 104 -47.54 31.90 -43.59
CA ILE A 104 -47.63 32.62 -44.88
C ILE A 104 -46.90 31.74 -45.90
#